data_AF-A0A3Q7JC67-F1
#
_entry.id   AF-A0A3Q7JC67-F1
#
_cell.length_a   1.000
_cell.length_b   1.000
_cell.length_c   1.000
_cell.angle_alpha   90.00
_cell.angle_beta   90.00
_cell.angle_gamma   90.00
#
_symmetry.space_group_name_H-M   'P 1'
#
loop_
_entity.id
_entity.type
_entity.pdbx_description
1 polymer ?
#
loop_
_entity_poly.entity_id
_entity_poly.type
_entity_poly.pdbx_seq_one_letter_code
_entity_poly.pdbx_strand_id
1 'polypeptide(L)' 'MHWTNNMGIIDSGLTIKICMYDEADHLPVHTEDKTFYSEDDFRNFLSRRGWSCLREYNGYRNVDSMDELCPGAVYRGVN' A
#
# COMPACT_ATOMS: atom_id res chain seq x y z
N MET A 1 -32.74 10.69 19.18
CA MET A 1 -32.40 10.38 17.77
C MET A 1 -30.88 10.40 17.66
N HIS A 2 -30.22 9.28 18.02
CA HIS A 2 -28.80 9.14 17.79
C HIS A 2 -28.64 8.64 16.36
N TRP A 3 -28.18 9.54 15.49
CA TRP A 3 -27.69 9.16 14.18
C TRP A 3 -26.39 8.41 14.42
N THR A 4 -26.45 7.07 14.47
CA THR A 4 -25.27 6.27 14.16
C THR A 4 -25.02 6.50 12.67
N ASN A 5 -24.23 7.53 12.35
CA ASN A 5 -23.64 7.68 11.03
C ASN A 5 -22.65 6.52 10.84
N ASN A 6 -23.18 5.33 10.55
CA ASN A 6 -22.43 4.27 9.93
C ASN A 6 -22.87 4.19 8.47
N MET A 7 -22.68 5.30 7.76
CA MET A 7 -23.03 5.46 6.36
C MET A 7 -21.74 5.56 5.56
N GLY A 8 -21.28 4.40 5.07
CA GLY A 8 -20.33 4.29 3.95
C GLY A 8 -18.89 3.91 4.27
N ILE A 9 -18.62 2.64 4.62
CA ILE A 9 -17.28 2.04 4.42
C ILE A 9 -17.33 1.16 3.17
N ILE A 10 -17.70 1.73 2.02
CA ILE A 10 -17.67 0.99 0.74
C ILE A 10 -16.97 1.77 -0.40
N ASP A 11 -16.70 3.07 -0.26
CA ASP A 11 -16.02 3.86 -1.32
C ASP A 11 -14.70 4.53 -0.91
N SER A 12 -14.23 4.33 0.32
CA SER A 12 -12.92 4.83 0.76
C SER A 12 -11.85 3.78 0.45
N GLY A 13 -11.45 3.69 -0.82
CA GLY A 13 -10.28 2.89 -1.21
C GLY A 13 -9.07 3.21 -0.31
N LEU A 14 -8.25 2.20 -0.03
CA LEU A 14 -7.11 2.34 0.84
C LEU A 14 -5.92 2.91 0.06
N THR A 15 -5.55 4.15 0.33
CA THR A 15 -4.41 4.82 -0.32
C THR A 15 -3.15 4.74 0.52
N ILE A 16 -2.10 4.17 -0.06
CA ILE A 16 -0.74 4.17 0.49
C ILE A 16 0.21 4.90 -0.45
N LYS A 17 1.45 5.15 0.02
CA LYS A 17 2.53 5.64 -0.82
C LYS A 17 3.54 4.52 -1.08
N ILE A 18 3.94 4.33 -2.32
CA ILE A 18 4.96 3.37 -2.74
C ILE A 18 6.23 4.13 -3.11
N CYS A 19 7.32 3.84 -2.43
CA CYS A 19 8.64 4.37 -2.73
C CYS A 19 9.34 3.48 -3.77
N MET A 20 9.66 4.07 -4.91
CA MET A 20 10.42 3.46 -5.99
C MET A 20 11.89 3.86 -5.84
N TYR A 21 12.78 2.87 -5.92
CA TYR A 21 14.22 3.07 -5.94
C TYR A 21 14.73 2.89 -7.37
N ASP A 22 15.64 3.76 -7.80
CA ASP A 22 16.36 3.54 -9.04
C ASP A 22 17.46 2.49 -8.82
N GLU A 23 17.55 1.55 -9.75
CA GLU A 23 18.44 0.39 -9.68
C GLU A 23 19.93 0.79 -9.64
N ALA A 24 20.28 2.00 -10.11
CA ALA A 24 21.66 2.47 -10.17
C ALA A 24 22.18 3.03 -8.83
N ASP A 25 21.31 3.65 -8.02
CA ASP A 25 21.74 4.45 -6.87
C ASP A 25 21.12 4.01 -5.53
N HIS A 26 20.13 3.11 -5.51
CA HIS A 26 19.36 2.77 -4.29
C HIS A 26 18.81 4.01 -3.55
N LEU A 27 18.72 5.14 -4.22
CA LEU A 27 18.13 6.36 -3.69
C LEU A 27 16.62 6.33 -3.94
N PRO A 28 15.79 6.74 -2.97
CA PRO A 28 14.36 6.86 -3.19
C PRO A 28 14.12 7.98 -4.21
N VAL A 29 13.77 7.62 -5.44
CA VAL A 29 13.65 8.59 -6.55
C VAL A 29 12.22 9.13 -6.64
N HIS A 30 11.23 8.29 -6.36
CA HIS A 30 9.83 8.69 -6.47
C HIS A 30 8.94 8.01 -5.44
N THR A 31 7.93 8.73 -4.95
CA THR A 31 6.83 8.15 -4.19
C THR A 31 5.55 8.26 -4.99
N GLU A 32 4.93 7.13 -5.31
CA GLU A 32 3.66 7.01 -6.04
C GLU A 32 2.52 6.76 -5.04
N ASP A 33 1.45 7.54 -5.09
CA ASP A 33 0.21 7.20 -4.38
C ASP A 33 -0.53 6.08 -5.10
N LYS A 34 -0.90 5.04 -4.35
CA LYS A 34 -1.60 3.87 -4.85
C LYS A 34 -2.81 3.59 -3.99
N THR A 35 -3.98 3.60 -4.61
CA THR A 35 -5.26 3.28 -3.99
C THR A 35 -5.67 1.85 -4.34
N PHE A 36 -5.97 1.07 -3.32
CA PHE A 36 -6.49 -0.29 -3.43
C PHE A 36 -7.97 -0.32 -3.03
N TYR A 37 -8.79 -0.97 -3.85
CA TYR A 37 -10.23 -1.12 -3.59
C TYR A 37 -10.59 -2.53 -3.11
N SER A 38 -9.68 -3.49 -3.30
CA SER A 38 -9.86 -4.88 -2.88
C SER A 38 -8.51 -5.56 -2.66
N GLU A 39 -8.52 -6.67 -1.91
CA GLU A 39 -7.31 -7.45 -1.66
C GLU A 39 -6.76 -8.09 -2.94
N ASP A 40 -7.64 -8.44 -3.90
CA ASP A 40 -7.23 -8.90 -5.23
C ASP A 40 -6.46 -7.83 -6.02
N ASP A 41 -6.85 -6.55 -5.97
CA ASP A 41 -6.09 -5.47 -6.62
C ASP A 41 -4.70 -5.34 -6.01
N PHE A 42 -4.60 -5.49 -4.68
CA PHE A 42 -3.34 -5.47 -3.96
C PHE A 42 -2.41 -6.63 -4.38
N ARG A 43 -2.91 -7.87 -4.39
CA ARG A 43 -2.13 -9.03 -4.82
C ARG A 43 -1.72 -8.95 -6.28
N ASN A 44 -2.62 -8.46 -7.14
CA ASN A 44 -2.32 -8.24 -8.56
C ASN A 44 -1.22 -7.19 -8.74
N PHE A 45 -1.29 -6.08 -8.00
CA PHE A 45 -0.27 -5.04 -8.02
C PHE A 45 1.11 -5.58 -7.62
N LEU A 46 1.19 -6.37 -6.54
CA LEU A 46 2.42 -7.05 -6.12
C LEU A 46 2.96 -7.95 -7.23
N SER A 47 2.12 -8.84 -7.76
CA SER A 47 2.50 -9.80 -8.80
C SER A 47 3.00 -9.11 -10.08
N ARG A 48 2.33 -8.04 -10.53
CA ARG A 48 2.73 -7.27 -11.72
C ARG A 48 4.09 -6.60 -11.59
N ARG A 49 4.50 -6.25 -10.37
CA ARG A 49 5.81 -5.67 -10.06
C ARG A 49 6.85 -6.73 -9.69
N GLY A 50 6.47 -8.01 -9.63
CA GLY A 50 7.34 -9.09 -9.18
C GLY A 50 7.70 -8.96 -7.70
N TRP A 51 6.79 -8.44 -6.87
CA TRP A 51 6.98 -8.31 -5.43
C TRP A 51 6.22 -9.40 -4.69
N SER A 52 6.85 -9.98 -3.67
CA SER A 52 6.26 -10.94 -2.75
C SER A 52 5.43 -10.24 -1.67
N CYS A 53 5.86 -9.06 -1.21
CA CYS A 53 5.18 -8.26 -0.21
C CYS A 53 5.61 -6.78 -0.27
N LEU A 54 4.91 -5.92 0.46
CA LEU A 54 5.37 -4.58 0.76
C LEU A 54 6.13 -4.57 2.10
N ARG A 55 7.11 -3.69 2.24
CA ARG A 55 7.76 -3.41 3.52
C ARG A 55 7.62 -1.94 3.86
N GLU A 56 7.22 -1.64 5.10
CA GLU A 56 7.10 -0.27 5.58
C GLU A 56 8.46 0.45 5.51
N TYR A 57 8.47 1.74 5.14
CA TYR A 57 9.70 2.51 4.95
C TYR A 57 10.44 2.75 6.27
N ASN A 58 9.72 3.16 7.32
CA ASN A 58 10.25 3.41 8.66
C ASN A 58 10.32 2.15 9.54
N GLY A 59 9.91 1.01 9.01
CA GLY A 59 9.79 -0.24 9.76
C GLY A 59 10.49 -1.41 9.07
N TYR A 60 10.56 -2.52 9.80
CA TYR A 60 10.97 -3.83 9.26
C TYR A 60 9.78 -4.75 9.01
N ARG A 61 8.55 -4.24 9.18
CA ARG A 61 7.32 -5.02 8.97
C ARG A 61 7.08 -5.24 7.49
N ASN A 62 6.94 -6.51 7.12
CA ASN A 62 6.45 -6.93 5.82
C ASN A 62 4.93 -7.04 5.89
N VAL A 63 4.27 -6.67 4.80
CA VAL A 63 2.82 -6.64 4.63
C VAL A 63 2.48 -7.35 3.33
N ASP A 64 1.80 -8.47 3.44
CA ASP A 64 1.30 -9.26 2.30
C ASP A 64 -0.24 -9.28 2.22
N SER A 65 -0.92 -8.64 3.18
CA SER A 65 -2.37 -8.44 3.17
C SER A 65 -2.78 -6.96 3.20
N MET A 66 -3.88 -6.64 2.52
CA MET A 66 -4.39 -5.27 2.43
C MET A 66 -4.83 -4.71 3.80
N ASP A 67 -5.33 -5.56 4.69
CA ASP A 67 -5.79 -5.18 6.04
C ASP A 67 -4.65 -4.63 6.94
N GLU A 68 -3.42 -5.05 6.68
CA GLU A 68 -2.25 -4.59 7.43
C GLU A 68 -1.69 -3.25 6.93
N LEU A 69 -2.22 -2.74 5.81
CA LEU A 69 -1.78 -1.47 5.25
C LEU A 69 -2.32 -0.31 6.06
N CYS A 70 -1.45 0.67 6.32
CA CYS A 70 -1.83 1.92 6.95
C CYS A 70 -1.99 3.02 5.89
N PRO A 71 -3.15 3.69 5.84
CA PRO A 71 -3.35 4.80 4.93
C PRO A 71 -2.35 5.92 5.20
N GLY A 72 -1.74 6.44 4.14
CA GLY A 72 -0.72 7.50 4.23
C GLY A 72 0.68 7.03 4.64
N ALA A 73 0.87 5.76 5.03
CA ALA A 73 2.19 5.19 5.24
C ALA A 73 2.93 4.97 3.92
N VAL A 74 4.26 4.96 4.00
CA VAL A 74 5.16 4.74 2.85
C VAL A 74 5.68 3.32 2.90
N TYR A 75 5.59 2.63 1.78
CA TYR A 75 6.02 1.24 1.60
C TYR A 75 6.99 1.11 0.44
N ARG A 76 7.79 0.06 0.44
CA ARG A 76 8.63 -0.36 -0.69
C ARG A 76 8.34 -1.80 -1.07
N GLY A 77 8.47 -2.13 -2.33
CA GLY A 77 8.39 -3.51 -2.80
C GLY A 77 9.54 -4.37 -2.28
N VAL A 78 9.23 -5.62 -1.96
CA VAL A 78 10.22 -6.66 -1.66
C VAL A 78 9.94 -7.84 -2.59
N ASN A 79 10.98 -8.28 -3.31
CA ASN A 79 10.94 -9.51 -4.10
C ASN A 79 11.40 -10.68 -3.23
#